data_AF-A0A371J7Z1-F1
#
_entry.id   AF-A0A371J7Z1-F1
#
_cell.length_a   1.000
_cell.length_b   1.000
_cell.length_c   1.000
_cell.angle_alpha   90.00
_cell.angle_beta   90.00
_cell.angle_gamma   90.00
#
_symmetry.space_group_name_H-M   'P 1'
#
loop_
_entity.id
_entity.type
_entity.pdbx_description
1 polymer ?
#
loop_
_entity_poly.entity_id
_entity_poly.type
_entity_poly.pdbx_seq_one_letter_code
_entity_poly.pdbx_strand_id
1 'polypeptide(L)'
;MKRTNIQSCADAGTKYCPCHLAYSGDCIKCSLIQGCENCNCVWQGVCVYNEVQHNTNEQVTEREEYLCNIVDVDEIGESIFLVRI
;
A
#
# COMPACT_ATOMS: atom_id res chain seq x y z
N MET A 1 -10.69 23.02 5.81
CA MET A 1 -9.53 22.37 6.46
C MET A 1 -9.00 21.28 5.54
N LYS A 2 -7.75 21.38 5.06
CA LYS A 2 -7.12 20.28 4.32
C LYS A 2 -6.93 19.12 5.30
N ARG A 3 -7.63 18.01 5.09
CA ARG A 3 -7.48 16.79 5.90
C ARG A 3 -6.08 16.22 5.67
N THR A 4 -5.27 16.13 6.72
CA THR A 4 -3.98 15.45 6.68
C THR A 4 -4.18 13.96 6.44
N ASN A 5 -3.39 13.35 5.57
CA ASN A 5 -3.54 11.94 5.23
C ASN A 5 -2.78 11.03 6.22
N ILE A 6 -3.44 10.77 7.35
CA ILE A 6 -2.89 10.05 8.52
C ILE A 6 -2.94 8.51 8.32
N GLN A 7 -3.69 8.01 7.33
CA GLN A 7 -3.82 6.58 7.07
C GLN A 7 -2.46 5.95 6.74
N SER A 8 -2.11 4.85 7.40
CA SER A 8 -0.93 4.06 7.06
C SER A 8 -1.23 3.18 5.84
N CYS A 9 -0.32 3.19 4.87
CA CYS A 9 -0.31 2.24 3.77
C CYS A 9 0.63 1.09 4.12
N ALA A 10 0.16 -0.15 3.95
CA ALA A 10 0.95 -1.35 4.21
C ALA A 10 2.07 -1.56 3.19
N ASP A 11 1.87 -1.08 1.96
CA ASP A 11 2.80 -1.30 0.85
C ASP A 11 3.77 -0.13 0.65
N ALA A 12 3.49 1.06 1.20
CA ALA A 12 4.34 2.24 1.05
C ALA A 12 5.77 1.95 1.52
N GLY A 13 6.74 2.09 0.61
CA GLY A 13 8.17 1.82 0.88
C GLY A 13 8.58 0.36 0.79
N THR A 14 7.68 -0.54 0.42
CA THR A 14 7.99 -1.94 0.10
C THR A 14 8.16 -2.14 -1.41
N LYS A 15 8.57 -3.34 -1.84
CA LYS A 15 8.62 -3.73 -3.26
C LYS A 15 7.26 -3.71 -3.98
N TYR A 16 6.15 -3.61 -3.23
CA TYR A 16 4.78 -3.57 -3.76
C TYR A 16 4.29 -2.13 -4.04
N CYS A 17 5.10 -1.10 -3.76
CA CYS A 17 4.77 0.30 -4.02
C CYS A 17 5.85 0.93 -4.93
N PRO A 18 5.48 1.65 -6.01
CA PRO A 18 4.13 2.12 -6.36
C PRO A 18 3.23 0.98 -6.84
N CYS A 19 1.99 0.90 -6.35
CA CYS A 19 1.02 -0.11 -6.77
C CYS A 19 0.14 0.41 -7.92
N HIS A 20 -0.76 -0.42 -8.45
CA HIS A 20 -1.73 -0.02 -9.47
C HIS A 20 -2.46 1.30 -9.13
N LEU A 21 -2.91 1.47 -7.88
CA LEU A 21 -3.59 2.71 -7.46
C LEU A 21 -2.68 3.94 -7.58
N ALA A 22 -1.38 3.79 -7.35
CA ALA A 22 -0.43 4.89 -7.53
C ALA A 22 -0.27 5.29 -9.00
N TYR A 23 -0.26 4.29 -9.90
CA TYR A 23 -0.19 4.54 -11.34
C TYR A 23 -1.50 5.03 -11.95
N SER A 24 -2.67 4.63 -11.41
CA SER A 24 -3.98 5.07 -11.90
C SER A 24 -4.39 6.47 -11.45
N GLY A 25 -3.66 7.08 -10.50
CA GLY A 25 -4.03 8.36 -9.88
C GLY A 25 -4.84 8.22 -8.58
N ASP A 26 -5.23 6.99 -8.22
CA ASP A 26 -6.10 6.68 -7.09
C ASP A 26 -5.33 6.40 -5.78
N CYS A 27 -4.05 6.81 -5.70
CA CYS A 27 -3.22 6.54 -4.54
C CYS A 27 -3.88 7.04 -3.26
N ILE A 28 -4.22 6.15 -2.33
CA ILE A 28 -4.83 6.56 -1.06
C ILE A 28 -3.89 7.37 -0.16
N LYS A 29 -2.59 7.41 -0.46
CA LYS A 29 -1.57 8.04 0.38
C LYS A 29 -1.04 9.36 -0.18
N CYS A 30 -0.92 9.48 -1.50
CA CYS A 30 -0.22 10.60 -2.13
C CYS A 30 -1.17 11.63 -2.72
N SER A 31 -1.27 12.81 -2.10
CA SER A 31 -2.15 13.88 -2.58
C SER A 31 -1.74 14.44 -3.94
N LEU A 32 -0.44 14.48 -4.25
CA LEU A 32 0.03 14.93 -5.56
C LEU A 32 -0.41 13.97 -6.68
N ILE A 33 -0.39 12.66 -6.43
CA ILE A 33 -0.91 11.66 -7.37
C ILE A 33 -2.43 11.82 -7.55
N GLN A 34 -3.15 12.15 -6.48
CA GLN A 34 -4.58 12.48 -6.53
C GLN A 34 -4.89 13.83 -7.22
N GLY A 35 -3.88 14.55 -7.73
CA GLY A 35 -4.05 15.83 -8.41
C GLY A 35 -4.17 17.05 -7.49
N CYS A 36 -3.84 16.93 -6.21
CA CYS A 36 -3.77 18.11 -5.32
C CYS A 36 -2.57 18.98 -5.68
N GLU A 37 -2.73 20.30 -5.56
CA GLU A 37 -1.65 21.27 -5.83
C GLU A 37 -0.43 21.15 -4.89
N ASN A 38 -0.62 20.61 -3.69
CA ASN A 38 0.42 20.54 -2.67
C ASN A 38 0.45 19.16 -2.00
N CYS A 39 1.65 18.73 -1.59
CA CYS A 39 1.84 17.51 -0.82
C CYS A 39 1.34 17.68 0.62
N ASN A 40 0.48 16.77 1.09
CA ASN A 40 0.02 16.72 2.48
C ASN A 40 0.22 15.32 3.12
N CYS A 41 1.07 14.50 2.50
CA CYS A 41 1.25 13.10 2.88
C CYS A 41 2.05 13.02 4.18
N VAL A 42 1.64 12.16 5.12
CA VAL A 42 2.51 11.72 6.22
C VAL A 42 3.42 10.63 5.68
N TRP A 43 4.70 10.92 5.45
CA TRP A 43 5.61 9.99 4.79
C TRP A 43 5.84 8.72 5.63
N GLN A 44 5.95 7.58 4.96
CA GLN A 44 6.24 6.28 5.56
C GLN A 44 7.55 5.72 5.00
N GLY A 45 8.61 6.52 5.08
CA GLY A 45 9.95 6.16 4.60
C GLY A 45 10.24 6.50 3.13
N VAL A 46 9.23 6.59 2.27
CA VAL A 46 9.40 6.95 0.84
C VAL A 46 8.38 8.00 0.36
N CYS A 47 8.72 8.69 -0.73
CA CYS A 47 7.81 9.59 -1.46
C CYS A 47 7.21 8.87 -2.67
N VAL A 48 5.95 8.41 -2.56
CA VAL A 48 5.28 7.65 -3.63
C VAL A 48 5.22 8.42 -4.95
N TYR A 49 5.05 9.75 -4.91
CA TYR A 49 5.07 10.56 -6.14
C TYR A 49 6.42 10.47 -6.85
N ASN A 50 7.53 10.60 -6.12
CA ASN A 50 8.87 10.48 -6.69
C ASN A 50 9.09 9.09 -7.28
N GLU A 51 8.67 8.05 -6.57
CA GLU A 51 8.75 6.68 -7.08
C GLU A 51 7.95 6.51 -8.38
N VAL A 52 6.73 7.06 -8.48
CA VAL A 52 5.95 6.98 -9.74
C VAL A 52 6.61 7.75 -10.89
N GLN A 53 7.15 8.95 -10.64
CA GLN A 53 7.69 9.80 -11.72
C GLN A 53 9.08 9.36 -12.20
N HIS A 54 9.89 8.78 -11.32
CA HIS A 54 11.31 8.54 -11.59
C HIS A 54 11.72 7.07 -11.54
N ASN A 55 10.82 6.16 -11.15
CA ASN A 55 11.12 4.74 -11.28
C ASN A 55 11.11 4.34 -12.75
N THR A 56 12.32 4.15 -13.30
CA THR A 56 12.57 3.90 -14.71
C THR A 56 12.58 2.41 -15.06
N ASN A 57 12.49 1.50 -14.09
CA ASN A 57 13.05 0.15 -14.29
C ASN A 57 12.27 -1.08 -13.83
N GLU A 58 11.17 -1.03 -13.08
CA GLU A 58 10.60 -2.29 -12.57
C GLU A 58 9.09 -2.34 -12.70
N GLN A 59 8.59 -3.38 -13.41
CA GLN A 59 7.20 -3.79 -13.29
C GLN A 59 6.91 -4.00 -11.81
N VAL A 60 5.88 -3.33 -11.31
CA VAL A 60 5.40 -3.52 -9.94
C VAL A 60 5.22 -5.01 -9.72
N THR A 61 5.94 -5.56 -8.75
CA THR A 61 5.68 -6.93 -8.31
C THR A 61 4.35 -6.88 -7.59
N GLU A 62 3.27 -7.36 -8.21
CA GLU A 62 2.00 -7.51 -7.51
C GLU A 62 2.10 -8.61 -6.46
N ARG A 63 1.23 -8.57 -5.45
CA ARG A 63 1.13 -9.67 -4.50
C ARG A 63 0.55 -10.86 -5.25
N GLU A 64 1.28 -11.97 -5.25
CA GLU A 64 0.80 -13.20 -5.84
C GLU A 64 -0.28 -13.82 -4.95
N GLU A 65 -1.38 -14.21 -5.58
CA GLU A 65 -2.40 -15.05 -4.97
C GLU A 65 -2.06 -16.51 -5.21
N TYR A 66 -2.22 -17.34 -4.19
CA TYR A 66 -2.05 -18.78 -4.33
C TYR A 66 -3.11 -19.54 -3.54
N LEU A 67 -3.55 -20.67 -4.09
CA LEU A 67 -4.45 -21.58 -3.41
C LEU A 67 -3.64 -22.42 -2.41
N CYS A 68 -4.11 -22.43 -1.16
CA CYS A 68 -3.50 -23.20 -0.07
C CYS A 68 -4.57 -23.97 0.71
N ASN A 69 -4.14 -25.06 1.34
CA ASN A 69 -4.97 -25.78 2.28
C ASN A 69 -4.74 -25.18 3.68
N ILE A 70 -5.80 -25.04 4.45
CA ILE A 70 -5.67 -24.67 5.86
C ILE A 70 -5.18 -25.91 6.62
N VAL A 71 -4.00 -25.82 7.20
CA VAL A 71 -3.38 -26.89 7.99
C VAL A 71 -3.93 -26.88 9.42
N ASP A 72 -4.18 -25.71 9.99
CA ASP A 72 -4.53 -25.54 11.39
C ASP A 72 -5.29 -24.22 11.63
N VAL A 73 -6.19 -24.20 12.60
CA VAL A 73 -6.94 -22.99 13.02
C VAL A 73 -7.07 -22.95 14.53
N ASP A 74 -6.43 -21.96 15.15
CA ASP A 74 -6.50 -21.70 16.59
C ASP A 74 -7.36 -20.46 16.88
N GLU A 75 -8.39 -20.57 17.72
CA GLU A 75 -9.12 -19.40 18.24
C GLU A 75 -8.35 -18.81 19.43
N ILE A 76 -7.85 -17.58 19.27
CA ILE A 76 -7.00 -16.90 20.28
C ILE A 76 -7.73 -15.78 21.03
N GLY A 77 -9.01 -15.57 20.71
CA GLY A 77 -9.88 -14.57 21.32
C GLY A 77 -11.24 -14.57 20.64
N GLU A 78 -12.19 -13.80 21.18
CA GLU A 78 -13.54 -13.71 20.62
C GLU A 78 -13.49 -13.27 19.15
N SER A 79 -13.84 -14.19 18.25
CA SER A 79 -13.79 -13.97 16.79
C SER A 79 -12.40 -13.64 16.22
N ILE A 80 -11.32 -14.07 16.88
CA ILE A 80 -9.93 -13.90 16.40
C ILE A 80 -9.30 -15.28 16.19
N PHE A 81 -8.88 -15.55 14.96
CA PHE A 81 -8.33 -16.85 14.56
C PHE A 81 -6.90 -16.71 14.03
N LEU A 82 -6.00 -17.58 14.47
CA LEU A 82 -4.69 -17.80 13.89
C LEU A 82 -4.78 -18.99 12.94
N VAL A 83 -4.50 -18.75 11.65
CA VAL A 83 -4.60 -19.78 10.59
C VAL A 83 -3.21 -20.15 10.12
N ARG A 84 -2.91 -21.45 10.09
CA ARG A 84 -1.71 -22.00 9.43
C ARG A 84 -2.09 -22.51 8.05
N ILE A 85 -1.39 -22.04 7.03
CA ILE A 85 -1.55 -22.41 5.62
C ILE A 85 -0.29 -23.10 5.08
#